data_AF-K7GD75-F1
#
_entry.id   AF-K7GD75-F1
#
_cell.length_a   1.000
_cell.length_b   1.000
_cell.length_c   1.000
_cell.angle_alpha   90.00
_cell.angle_beta   90.00
_cell.angle_gamma   90.00
#
_symmetry.space_group_name_H-M   'P 1'
#
loop_
_entity.id
_entity.type
_entity.pdbx_description
1 polymer ?
#
loop_
_entity_poly.entity_id
_entity_poly.type
_entity_poly.pdbx_seq_one_letter_code
_entity_poly.pdbx_strand_id
1 'polypeptide(L)' 'APGQPKIDHLRRLHLGAYPTEECKSCTRCGCVTMLKSPNKTTAVKQWEQRWIKTCLCGGLWRRMPLSYS' A
#
# COMPACT_ATOMS: atom_id res chain seq x y z
N ALA A 1 -2.81 -4.86 -16.36
CA ALA A 1 -2.14 -6.05 -16.93
C ALA A 1 -1.13 -6.59 -15.92
N PRO A 2 -0.85 -7.91 -15.89
CA PRO A 2 0.30 -8.44 -15.16
C PRO A 2 1.56 -7.69 -15.58
N GLY A 3 2.40 -7.28 -14.63
CA GLY A 3 3.64 -6.55 -14.91
C GLY A 3 3.53 -5.02 -15.00
N GLN A 4 2.37 -4.41 -14.78
CA GLN A 4 2.32 -2.94 -14.67
C GLN A 4 2.90 -2.47 -13.34
N PRO A 5 3.82 -1.48 -13.34
CA PRO A 5 4.40 -0.95 -12.12
C PRO A 5 3.32 -0.34 -11.23
N LYS A 6 3.27 -0.78 -9.98
CA LYS A 6 2.36 -0.24 -8.96
C LYS A 6 3.03 0.87 -8.18
N ILE A 7 2.24 1.82 -7.71
CA ILE A 7 2.68 2.91 -6.84
C ILE A 7 1.96 2.79 -5.50
N ASP A 8 2.70 2.92 -4.39
CA ASP A 8 2.15 3.15 -3.07
C ASP A 8 1.63 4.60 -3.04
N HIS A 9 0.32 4.80 -3.16
CA HIS A 9 -0.26 6.12 -3.25
C HIS A 9 -0.24 6.89 -1.91
N LEU A 10 -0.10 6.18 -0.78
CA LEU A 10 0.03 6.83 0.53
C LEU A 10 1.43 7.42 0.71
N ARG A 11 2.45 6.66 0.29
CA ARG A 11 3.86 7.00 0.50
C ARG A 11 4.55 7.60 -0.73
N ARG A 12 3.86 7.62 -1.88
CA ARG A 12 4.41 7.96 -3.21
C ARG A 12 5.67 7.16 -3.55
N LEU A 13 5.66 5.86 -3.24
CA LEU A 13 6.78 4.94 -3.51
C LEU A 13 6.47 4.04 -4.70
N HIS A 14 7.45 3.80 -5.56
CA HIS A 14 7.31 2.81 -6.63
C HIS A 14 7.45 1.40 -6.03
N LEU A 15 6.43 0.57 -6.22
CA LEU A 15 6.40 -0.83 -5.77
C LEU A 15 6.91 -1.80 -6.84
N GLY A 16 7.16 -1.31 -8.05
CA GLY A 16 7.55 -2.12 -9.19
C GLY A 16 6.40 -2.96 -9.76
N ALA A 17 6.73 -3.76 -10.76
CA ALA A 17 5.79 -4.63 -11.47
C ALA A 17 5.41 -5.89 -10.66
N TYR A 18 6.35 -6.37 -9.84
CA TYR A 18 6.24 -7.56 -8.99
C TYR A 18 6.65 -7.21 -7.57
N PRO A 19 5.76 -6.56 -6.79
CA PRO A 19 6.07 -6.23 -5.40
C PRO A 19 6.28 -7.51 -4.60
N THR A 20 7.48 -7.67 -4.05
CA THR A 20 7.85 -8.76 -3.13
C THR A 20 7.31 -8.53 -1.71
N GLU A 21 6.95 -7.29 -1.42
CA GLU A 21 6.44 -6.87 -0.13
C GLU A 21 4.93 -7.08 -0.02
N GLU A 22 4.48 -7.41 1.19
CA GLU A 22 3.05 -7.53 1.49
C GLU A 22 2.35 -6.18 1.25
N CYS A 23 1.35 -6.17 0.36
CA CYS A 23 0.58 -4.97 0.00
C CYS A 23 -0.89 -5.11 0.36
N LYS A 24 -1.61 -3.98 0.37
CA LYS A 24 -3.08 -3.91 0.47
C LYS A 24 -3.65 -2.97 -0.59
N SER A 25 -4.84 -3.28 -1.09
CA SER A 25 -5.62 -2.41 -2.00
C SER A 25 -6.85 -1.87 -1.30
N CYS A 26 -7.22 -0.63 -1.63
CA CYS A 26 -8.53 -0.12 -1.27
C CYS A 26 -9.60 -0.79 -2.12
N THR A 27 -10.64 -1.33 -1.49
CA THR A 27 -11.78 -1.93 -2.20
C THR A 27 -12.66 -0.92 -2.94
N ARG A 28 -12.46 0.38 -2.69
CA ARG A 28 -13.26 1.46 -3.28
C ARG A 28 -12.56 2.20 -4.42
N CYS A 29 -11.33 2.65 -4.22
CA CYS A 29 -10.59 3.41 -5.23
C CYS A 29 -9.41 2.67 -5.85
N GLY A 30 -9.15 1.42 -5.47
CA GLY A 30 -8.03 0.62 -6.00
C GLY A 30 -6.64 1.07 -5.54
N CYS A 31 -6.54 2.18 -4.79
CA CYS A 31 -5.31 2.69 -4.18
C CYS A 31 -4.53 1.56 -3.48
N VAL A 32 -3.24 1.45 -3.79
CA VAL A 32 -2.34 0.42 -3.26
C VAL A 32 -1.38 1.05 -2.27
N THR A 33 -1.05 0.31 -1.22
CA THR A 33 -0.02 0.72 -0.26
C THR A 33 0.61 -0.51 0.39
N MET A 34 1.86 -0.40 0.85
CA MET A 34 2.50 -1.46 1.61
C MET A 34 1.77 -1.71 2.93
N LEU A 35 1.72 -2.96 3.36
CA LEU A 35 1.12 -3.37 4.63
C LEU A 35 1.96 -2.87 5.81
N LYS A 36 3.29 -2.97 5.68
CA LYS A 36 4.26 -2.48 6.67
C LYS A 36 4.99 -1.26 6.11
N SER A 37 5.20 -0.26 6.96
CA SER A 37 5.96 0.93 6.59
C SER A 37 7.46 0.61 6.53
N PRO A 38 8.17 0.97 5.45
CA PRO A 38 9.63 0.93 5.43
C PRO A 38 10.25 2.08 6.26
N ASN A 39 9.48 3.12 6.58
CA ASN A 39 9.96 4.29 7.31
C ASN A 39 10.26 3.94 8.77
N LYS A 40 11.47 4.26 9.23
CA LYS A 40 11.89 4.04 10.63
C LYS A 40 11.52 5.20 11.56
N THR A 41 11.34 6.41 11.02
CA THR A 41 11.06 7.63 11.78
C THR A 41 9.69 7.61 12.45
N THR A 42 9.64 7.88 13.76
CA THR A 42 8.39 7.84 14.56
C THR A 42 7.32 8.79 14.06
N ALA A 43 7.69 10.01 13.67
CA ALA A 43 6.75 11.00 13.15
C ALA A 43 6.01 10.50 11.89
N VAL A 44 6.75 9.91 10.94
CA VAL A 44 6.18 9.37 9.70
C VAL A 44 5.30 8.16 9.99
N LYS A 45 5.72 7.27 10.89
CA LYS A 45 4.89 6.13 11.31
C LYS A 45 3.55 6.59 11.90
N GLN A 46 3.56 7.56 12.81
CA GLN A 46 2.33 8.08 13.42
C GLN A 46 1.41 8.74 12.39
N TRP A 47 1.98 9.48 11.44
CA TRP A 47 1.21 10.04 10.33
C TRP A 47 0.54 8.94 9.50
N GLU A 48 1.27 7.88 9.12
CA GLU A 48 0.73 6.77 8.34
C GLU A 48 -0.34 5.94 9.10
N GLN A 49 -0.24 5.83 10.43
CA GLN A 49 -1.20 5.10 11.26
C GLN A 49 -2.64 5.62 11.10
N ARG A 50 -2.82 6.89 10.71
CA ARG A 50 -4.13 7.49 10.41
C ARG A 50 -4.91 6.72 9.33
N TRP A 51 -4.21 6.00 8.45
CA TRP A 51 -4.80 5.24 7.35
C TRP A 51 -4.49 3.74 7.44
N ILE A 52 -4.19 3.24 8.65
CA ILE A 52 -3.95 1.80 8.83
C ILE A 52 -5.23 0.99 8.58
N LYS A 53 -6.38 1.47 9.08
CA LYS A 53 -7.68 0.78 9.00
C LYS A 53 -8.46 1.12 7.73
N THR A 54 -8.35 2.34 7.24
CA THR A 54 -9.10 2.84 6.08
C THR A 54 -8.20 3.59 5.11
N CYS A 55 -8.60 3.60 3.84
CA CYS A 55 -7.94 4.36 2.78
C CYS A 55 -8.09 5.87 3.00
N LEU A 56 -7.29 6.67 2.29
CA LEU A 56 -7.45 8.12 2.16
C LEU A 56 -8.87 8.51 1.74
N CYS A 57 -9.51 7.70 0.91
CA CYS A 57 -10.90 7.93 0.53
C CYS A 57 -11.90 7.50 1.65
N GLY A 58 -11.47 6.73 2.64
CA GLY A 58 -12.32 6.11 3.68
C GLY A 58 -12.79 4.70 3.34
N GLY A 59 -12.42 4.15 2.16
CA GLY A 59 -12.71 2.76 1.81
C GLY A 59 -11.90 1.76 2.64
N LEU A 60 -12.38 0.52 2.73
CA LEU A 60 -11.68 -0.55 3.45
C LEU A 60 -10.47 -1.06 2.67
N TRP A 61 -9.52 -1.62 3.41
CA TRP A 61 -8.36 -2.28 2.85
C TRP A 61 -8.61 -3.79 2.65
N ARG A 62 -8.17 -4.32 1.52
CA ARG A 62 -8.07 -5.75 1.23
C ARG A 62 -6.60 -6.11 1.08
N ARG A 63 -6.14 -7.16 1.77
CA ARG A 63 -4.78 -7.68 1.59
C ARG A 63 -4.63 -8.18 0.15
N MET A 64 -3.57 -7.74 -0.54
CA MET A 64 -3.24 -8.29 -1.84
C MET A 64 -2.54 -9.64 -1.67
N PRO A 65 -2.79 -10.62 -2.55
CA PRO A 65 -1.90 -11.77 -2.63
C PRO A 65 -0.49 -11.28 -2.92
N LEU A 66 0.51 -11.86 -2.23
CA LEU A 66 1.89 -11.78 -2.68
C LEU A 66 1.88 -12.31 -4.11
N SER A 67 2.23 -11.46 -5.08
CA SER A 67 2.47 -11.93 -6.44
C SER A 67 3.73 -12.78 -6.38
N TYR A 68 3.56 -14.07 -6.05
CA TYR A 68 4.46 -15.09 -6.57
C TYR A 68 4.20 -15.13 -8.07
N SER A 69 5.26 -14.94 -8.84
CA SER A 69 5.26 -15.14 -10.29
C SER A 69 4.53 -16.43 -10.69
#